data_AF-A0A1A2P217-F1
#
_entry.id   AF-A0A1A2P217-F1
#
_cell.length_a   1.000
_cell.length_b   1.000
_cell.length_c   1.000
_cell.angle_alpha   90.00
_cell.angle_beta   90.00
_cell.angle_gamma   90.00
#
_symmetry.space_group_name_H-M   'P 1'
#
loop_
_entity.id
_entity.type
_entity.pdbx_description
1 polymer ?
#
loop_
_entity_poly.entity_id
_entity_poly.type
_entity_poly.pdbx_seq_one_letter_code
_entity_poly.pdbx_strand_id
1 'polypeptide(L)' 'MTEPGLSAHAQRAAALAREFMKDANPMNDELARQDPLNVKLPPSAKAAGEVNHEFGDEMAALARACPA' A
#
# COMPACT_ATOMS: atom_id res chain seq x y z
N MET A 1 -7.77 -26.84 15.98
CA MET A 1 -6.52 -26.09 15.79
C MET A 1 -6.60 -25.50 14.40
N THR A 2 -6.95 -24.23 14.31
CA THR A 2 -6.91 -23.51 13.04
C THR A 2 -5.45 -23.11 12.82
N GLU A 3 -4.79 -23.65 11.81
CA GLU A 3 -3.80 -22.86 11.04
C GLU A 3 -4.54 -22.36 9.80
N PRO A 4 -5.44 -21.38 9.93
CA PRO A 4 -6.29 -21.01 8.82
C PRO A 4 -5.48 -20.02 7.96
N GLY A 5 -5.56 -20.14 6.63
CA GLY A 5 -4.95 -19.18 5.71
C GLY A 5 -5.16 -17.75 6.19
N LEU A 6 -4.12 -16.91 6.01
CA LEU A 6 -4.07 -15.47 6.31
C LEU A 6 -5.44 -14.90 6.68
N SER A 7 -5.57 -14.32 7.88
CA SER A 7 -6.81 -13.65 8.29
C SER A 7 -7.32 -12.76 7.15
N ALA A 8 -8.63 -12.54 7.04
CA ALA A 8 -9.18 -11.75 5.93
C ALA A 8 -8.45 -10.40 5.75
N HIS A 9 -8.00 -9.81 6.86
CA HIS A 9 -7.17 -8.60 6.86
C HIS A 9 -5.79 -8.81 6.21
N ALA A 10 -5.10 -9.90 6.52
CA ALA A 10 -3.81 -10.21 5.93
C ALA A 10 -3.92 -10.59 4.42
N GLN A 11 -5.03 -11.19 3.99
CA GLN A 11 -5.32 -11.39 2.56
C GLN A 11 -5.56 -10.05 1.84
N ARG A 12 -6.37 -9.16 2.44
CA ARG A 12 -6.61 -7.82 1.89
C ARG A 12 -5.35 -6.97 1.84
N ALA A 13 -4.53 -6.99 2.89
CA ALA A 13 -3.23 -6.33 2.91
C ALA A 13 -2.32 -6.84 1.78
N ALA A 14 -2.28 -8.16 1.54
CA ALA A 14 -1.50 -8.72 0.44
C ALA A 14 -2.02 -8.30 -0.96
N ALA A 15 -3.33 -8.14 -1.14
CA ALA A 15 -3.91 -7.63 -2.38
C ALA A 15 -3.58 -6.13 -2.59
N LEU A 16 -3.75 -5.30 -1.56
CA LEU A 16 -3.43 -3.87 -1.59
C LEU A 16 -1.95 -3.62 -1.85
N ALA A 17 -1.04 -4.43 -1.28
CA ALA A 17 0.38 -4.34 -1.58
C ALA A 17 0.70 -4.61 -3.06
N ARG A 18 0.01 -5.57 -3.70
CA ARG A 18 0.16 -5.85 -5.14
C ARG A 18 -0.41 -4.73 -5.99
N GLU A 19 -1.50 -4.11 -5.56
CA GLU A 19 -2.10 -2.96 -6.22
C GLU A 19 -1.19 -1.74 -6.13
N PHE A 20 -0.65 -1.45 -4.95
CA PHE A 20 0.33 -0.39 -4.74
C PHE A 20 1.53 -0.53 -5.68
N MET A 21 2.06 -1.74 -5.87
CA MET A 21 3.18 -1.98 -6.79
C MET A 21 2.86 -1.65 -8.27
N LYS A 22 1.58 -1.64 -8.68
CA LYS A 22 1.21 -1.22 -10.05
C LYS A 22 1.44 0.27 -10.26
N ASP A 23 1.19 1.07 -9.23
CA ASP A 23 1.27 2.53 -9.31
C ASP A 23 2.60 3.08 -8.79
N ALA A 24 3.30 2.34 -7.92
CA ALA A 24 4.57 2.76 -7.34
C ALA A 24 5.68 2.93 -8.38
N ASN A 25 5.78 2.03 -9.38
CA ASN A 25 6.78 2.15 -10.44
C ASN A 25 6.53 3.37 -11.34
N PRO A 26 5.31 3.57 -11.90
CA PRO A 26 4.97 4.81 -12.61
C PRO A 26 5.19 6.07 -11.77
N MET A 27 4.77 6.07 -10.50
CA MET A 27 4.95 7.21 -9.60
C MET A 27 6.43 7.56 -9.42
N ASN A 28 7.29 6.56 -9.20
CA ASN A 28 8.73 6.76 -9.06
C ASN A 28 9.37 7.26 -10.35
N ASP A 29 8.96 6.73 -11.51
CA ASP A 29 9.45 7.19 -12.82
C ASP A 29 9.01 8.64 -13.11
N GLU A 30 7.77 8.99 -12.77
CA GLU A 30 7.24 10.34 -12.89
C GLU A 30 7.97 11.31 -11.97
N LEU A 31 8.26 10.92 -10.72
CA LEU A 31 9.05 11.72 -9.78
C LEU A 31 10.50 11.89 -10.25
N ALA A 32 11.13 10.83 -10.78
CA ALA A 32 12.51 10.86 -11.23
C ALA A 32 12.74 11.78 -12.45
N ARG A 33 11.70 12.03 -13.25
CA ARG A 33 11.74 12.95 -14.41
C ARG A 33 11.50 14.41 -14.03
N GLN A 34 11.10 14.69 -12.79
CA GLN A 34 10.82 16.04 -12.36
C GLN A 34 12.08 16.79 -11.93
N ASP A 35 12.00 18.11 -11.96
CA ASP A 35 13.01 18.97 -11.37
C ASP A 35 13.07 18.68 -9.85
N PRO A 36 14.21 18.25 -9.30
CA PRO A 36 14.34 17.95 -7.88
C PRO A 36 14.14 19.20 -6.99
N LEU A 37 14.27 20.41 -7.53
CA LEU A 37 13.98 21.66 -6.81
C LEU A 37 12.51 22.10 -6.93
N ASN A 38 11.71 21.44 -7.77
CA ASN A 38 10.31 21.77 -8.01
C ASN A 38 9.45 20.51 -8.28
N VAL A 39 9.36 19.66 -7.26
CA VAL A 39 8.60 18.42 -7.31
C VAL A 39 7.10 18.70 -7.16
N LYS A 40 6.31 18.12 -8.04
CA LYS A 40 4.86 18.02 -7.98
C LYS A 40 4.46 16.56 -7.78
N LEU A 41 3.44 16.34 -6.96
CA LEU A 41 2.85 15.02 -6.80
C LEU A 41 2.27 14.57 -8.15
N PRO A 42 2.75 13.46 -8.73
CA PRO A 42 2.17 12.92 -9.94
C PRO A 42 0.74 12.42 -9.70
N PRO A 43 -0.12 12.33 -10.71
CA PRO A 43 -1.46 11.77 -10.57
C PRO A 43 -1.46 10.35 -9.96
N SER A 44 -0.46 9.53 -10.30
CA SER A 44 -0.24 8.19 -9.74
C SER A 44 0.03 8.19 -8.23
N ALA A 45 0.55 9.29 -7.66
CA ALA A 45 0.80 9.39 -6.22
C ALA A 45 -0.49 9.45 -5.40
N LYS A 46 -1.58 10.00 -5.95
CA LYS A 46 -2.87 10.00 -5.24
C LYS A 46 -3.41 8.58 -5.08
N ALA A 47 -3.43 7.82 -6.17
CA ALA A 47 -3.91 6.43 -6.16
C ALA A 47 -3.04 5.54 -5.25
N ALA A 48 -1.71 5.65 -5.36
CA ALA A 48 -0.77 4.96 -4.49
C ALA A 48 -0.97 5.34 -3.01
N GLY A 49 -1.28 6.61 -2.73
CA GLY A 49 -1.56 7.11 -1.38
C GLY A 49 -2.83 6.51 -0.76
N GLU A 50 -3.91 6.43 -1.54
CA GLU A 50 -5.18 5.82 -1.11
C GLU A 50 -5.00 4.33 -0.81
N VAL A 51 -4.37 3.57 -1.72
CA VAL A 51 -4.10 2.14 -1.52
C VAL A 51 -3.19 1.88 -0.32
N ASN A 52 -2.18 2.72 -0.11
CA ASN A 52 -1.28 2.60 1.04
C ASN A 52 -1.97 2.91 2.38
N HIS A 53 -2.95 3.82 2.38
CA HIS A 53 -3.75 4.10 3.57
C HIS A 53 -4.58 2.87 3.97
N GLU A 54 -5.30 2.27 3.03
CA GLU A 54 -6.10 1.06 3.26
C GLU A 54 -5.23 -0.12 3.71
N PHE A 55 -4.02 -0.25 3.13
CA PHE A 55 -3.05 -1.27 3.58
C PHE A 55 -2.69 -1.10 5.06
N GLY A 56 -2.45 0.14 5.49
CA GLY A 56 -2.17 0.47 6.88
C GLY A 56 -3.32 0.09 7.82
N ASP A 57 -4.56 0.32 7.42
CA ASP A 57 -5.75 -0.06 8.19
C ASP A 57 -5.88 -1.57 8.35
N GLU A 58 -5.65 -2.33 7.28
CA GLU A 58 -5.66 -3.80 7.31
C GLU A 58 -4.55 -4.36 8.21
N MET A 59 -3.35 -3.77 8.17
CA MET A 59 -2.24 -4.14 9.05
C MET A 59 -2.52 -3.79 10.52
N ALA A 60 -3.16 -2.66 10.79
CA ALA A 60 -3.57 -2.28 12.15
C ALA A 60 -4.65 -3.22 12.70
N ALA A 61 -5.62 -3.62 11.86
CA ALA A 61 -6.64 -4.59 12.22
C ALA A 61 -6.02 -5.98 12.52
N LEU A 62 -5.07 -6.42 11.68
CA LEU A 62 -4.31 -7.65 11.92
C LEU A 62 -3.56 -7.60 13.25
N ALA A 63 -2.83 -6.52 13.53
CA ALA A 63 -2.05 -6.36 14.75
C ALA A 63 -2.93 -6.41 16.01
N ARG A 64 -4.13 -5.82 15.97
CA ARG A 64 -5.11 -5.89 17.07
C ARG A 64 -5.70 -7.29 17.28
N ALA A 65 -5.78 -8.08 16.22
CA ALA A 65 -6.32 -9.45 16.26
C ALA A 65 -5.27 -10.49 16.70
N CYS A 66 -3.98 -10.18 16.59
CA CYS A 66 -2.91 -11.05 17.07
C CYS A 66 -2.74 -10.92 18.60
N PRO A 67 -2.87 -12.02 19.38
CA PRO A 67 -2.49 -12.00 20.78
C PRO A 67 -0.98 -11.78 20.92
N ALA A 68 -0.58 -10.99 21.93
CA ALA A 68 0.82 -10.71 22.27
C ALA A 68 1.55 -11.94 22.84
#